data_AF-W1WMH1-F1
#
_entry.id   AF-W1WMH1-F1
#
_cell.length_a   1.000
_cell.length_b   1.000
_cell.length_c   1.000
_cell.angle_alpha   90.00
_cell.angle_beta   90.00
_cell.angle_gamma   90.00
#
_symmetry.space_group_name_H-M   'P 1'
#
loop_
_entity.id
_entity.type
_entity.pdbx_description
1 polymer ?
#
loop_
_entity_poly.entity_id
_entity_poly.type
_entity_poly.pdbx_seq_one_letter_code
_entity_poly.pdbx_strand_id
1 'polypeptide(L)'
;MDKSIITIKQAHSIENVISKSRFIAYIKPVSTENEAKAFIDEIKTKHKDATHNCSAYTVGPEMNIQKANDDGEPSGTAGIPMLEILKKQEIHNVCVVVTRYFGGIKLGAGGLIRAYSGAVRDVIYDIGRVELREAIPVTVTLDYDQTGKFEYELASTTFLLREQFYTDKVSYQIDVVKNEYDAFIDFLNRITSGNYDLKQEDLKLLPFDIETN
;
A
#
# COMPACT_ATOMS: atom_id res chain seq x y z
N MET A 1 -3.92 -16.43 16.46
CA MET A 1 -3.30 -16.03 15.18
C MET A 1 -3.71 -14.61 14.96
N ASP A 2 -2.80 -13.65 15.15
CA ASP A 2 -3.08 -12.27 14.76
C ASP A 2 -3.30 -12.26 13.25
N LYS A 3 -4.43 -11.69 12.83
CA LYS A 3 -4.82 -11.68 11.43
C LYS A 3 -3.93 -10.68 10.71
N SER A 4 -3.17 -11.16 9.74
CA SER A 4 -2.35 -10.36 8.85
C SER A 4 -3.18 -9.25 8.20
N ILE A 5 -2.75 -8.00 8.32
CA ILE A 5 -3.42 -6.85 7.69
C ILE A 5 -2.72 -6.58 6.36
N ILE A 6 -3.38 -6.94 5.27
CA ILE A 6 -2.88 -6.65 3.92
C ILE A 6 -3.43 -5.30 3.46
N THR A 7 -2.58 -4.46 2.88
CA THR A 7 -2.94 -3.16 2.34
C THR A 7 -2.05 -2.81 1.14
N ILE A 8 -2.01 -1.55 0.75
CA ILE A 8 -1.11 -1.00 -0.28
C ILE A 8 -0.13 -0.02 0.36
N LYS A 9 1.07 0.14 -0.22
CA LYS A 9 2.17 0.89 0.40
C LYS A 9 1.94 2.40 0.42
N GLN A 10 1.41 2.95 -0.67
CA GLN A 10 1.30 4.37 -0.90
C GLN A 10 0.18 4.69 -1.88
N ALA A 11 -0.21 5.97 -1.95
CA ALA A 11 -1.18 6.40 -2.94
C ALA A 11 -0.69 6.12 -4.36
N HIS A 12 -1.60 5.68 -5.23
CA HIS A 12 -1.29 5.34 -6.61
C HIS A 12 -2.47 5.58 -7.53
N SER A 13 -2.20 5.66 -8.84
CA SER A 13 -3.26 5.78 -9.82
C SER A 13 -2.90 5.21 -11.18
N ILE A 14 -3.89 4.64 -11.86
CA ILE A 14 -3.78 4.19 -13.25
C ILE A 14 -5.00 4.67 -14.06
N GLU A 15 -4.88 4.66 -15.38
CA GLU A 15 -5.97 4.96 -16.29
C GLU A 15 -6.20 3.81 -17.28
N ASN A 16 -7.45 3.39 -17.38
CA ASN A 16 -7.94 2.41 -18.34
C ASN A 16 -8.93 3.05 -19.32
N VAL A 17 -8.85 2.70 -20.61
CA VAL A 17 -9.80 3.16 -21.62
C VAL A 17 -10.64 1.98 -22.12
N ILE A 18 -11.96 2.04 -21.91
CA ILE A 18 -12.90 0.97 -22.28
C ILE A 18 -14.03 1.58 -23.11
N SER A 19 -14.18 1.14 -24.35
CA SER A 19 -15.21 1.65 -25.28
C SER A 19 -15.24 3.19 -25.32
N LYS A 20 -14.07 3.81 -25.51
CA LYS A 20 -13.82 5.26 -25.50
C LYS A 20 -14.07 5.98 -24.17
N SER A 21 -14.64 5.32 -23.15
CA SER A 21 -14.76 5.90 -21.82
C SER A 21 -13.44 5.72 -21.07
N ARG A 22 -13.00 6.77 -20.36
CA ARG A 22 -11.80 6.74 -19.52
C ARG A 22 -12.19 6.43 -18.09
N PHE A 23 -11.46 5.54 -17.44
CA PHE A 23 -11.61 5.15 -16.04
C PHE A 23 -10.26 5.35 -15.35
N ILE A 24 -10.18 6.34 -14.48
CA ILE A 24 -8.97 6.66 -13.73
C ILE A 24 -9.18 6.17 -12.30
N ALA A 25 -8.46 5.13 -11.91
CA ALA A 25 -8.52 4.59 -10.57
C ALA A 25 -7.45 5.27 -9.71
N TYR A 26 -7.90 5.91 -8.62
CA TYR A 26 -7.06 6.47 -7.58
C TYR A 26 -7.22 5.63 -6.32
N ILE A 27 -6.13 5.13 -5.77
CA ILE A 27 -6.14 4.32 -4.54
C ILE A 27 -5.19 4.93 -3.51
N LYS A 28 -5.56 4.91 -2.23
CA LYS A 28 -4.77 5.49 -1.14
C LYS A 28 -4.94 4.72 0.16
N PRO A 29 -3.86 4.45 0.92
CA PRO A 29 -3.97 3.94 2.29
C PRO A 29 -4.64 4.98 3.18
N VAL A 30 -5.58 4.56 4.02
CA VAL A 30 -6.34 5.42 4.94
C VAL A 30 -6.53 4.72 6.28
N SER A 31 -6.27 5.43 7.37
CA SER A 31 -6.37 4.88 8.73
C SER A 31 -7.74 5.14 9.37
N THR A 32 -8.49 6.11 8.84
CA THR A 32 -9.76 6.55 9.40
C THR A 32 -10.82 6.80 8.34
N GLU A 33 -12.09 6.76 8.72
CA GLU A 33 -13.18 7.11 7.80
C GLU A 33 -13.07 8.58 7.33
N ASN A 34 -12.57 9.47 8.18
CA ASN A 34 -12.38 10.87 7.84
C ASN A 34 -11.31 11.06 6.75
N GLU A 35 -10.20 10.32 6.81
CA GLU A 35 -9.19 10.31 5.74
C GLU A 35 -9.77 9.79 4.42
N ALA A 36 -10.60 8.74 4.46
CA ALA A 36 -11.27 8.22 3.27
C ALA A 36 -12.19 9.28 2.64
N LYS A 37 -13.02 9.95 3.46
CA LYS A 37 -13.90 11.03 2.99
C LYS A 37 -13.12 12.21 2.40
N ALA A 38 -12.05 12.64 3.08
CA ALA A 38 -11.20 13.72 2.60
C ALA A 38 -10.55 13.38 1.25
N PHE A 39 -10.09 12.14 1.07
CA PHE A 39 -9.53 11.69 -0.21
C PHE A 39 -10.59 11.64 -1.32
N ILE A 40 -11.82 11.20 -1.03
CA ILE A 40 -12.93 11.24 -1.99
C ILE A 40 -13.19 12.68 -2.44
N ASP A 41 -13.25 13.62 -1.50
CA ASP A 41 -13.49 15.03 -1.81
C ASP A 41 -12.33 15.67 -2.59
N GLU A 42 -11.09 15.27 -2.30
CA GLU A 42 -9.90 15.66 -3.06
C GLU A 42 -10.03 15.24 -4.54
N ILE A 43 -10.34 13.98 -4.81
CA ILE A 43 -10.49 13.46 -6.17
C ILE A 43 -11.70 14.08 -6.89
N LYS A 44 -12.83 14.25 -6.20
CA LYS A 44 -14.00 14.97 -6.74
C LYS A 44 -13.67 16.41 -7.10
N THR A 45 -12.84 17.08 -6.29
CA THR A 45 -12.39 18.45 -6.56
C THR A 45 -11.42 18.51 -7.74
N LYS A 46 -10.56 17.50 -7.88
CA LYS A 46 -9.65 17.36 -9.02
C LYS A 46 -10.39 17.09 -10.33
N HIS A 47 -11.48 16.32 -10.28
CA HIS A 47 -12.25 15.85 -11.43
C HIS A 47 -13.72 16.32 -11.38
N LYS A 48 -13.93 17.63 -11.21
CA LYS A 48 -15.28 18.23 -11.14
C LYS A 48 -16.09 18.09 -12.42
N ASP A 49 -15.40 17.91 -13.55
CA ASP A 49 -15.98 17.77 -14.88
C ASP A 49 -16.17 16.31 -15.31
N ALA A 50 -15.79 15.36 -14.46
CA ALA A 50 -16.02 13.94 -14.73
C ALA A 50 -17.51 13.60 -14.71
N THR A 51 -17.86 12.53 -15.43
CA THR A 51 -19.23 12.04 -15.45
C THR A 51 -19.61 11.47 -14.09
N HIS A 52 -18.72 10.68 -13.48
CA HIS A 52 -18.91 10.06 -12.18
C HIS A 52 -17.57 9.91 -11.45
N ASN A 53 -17.57 10.05 -10.13
CA ASN A 53 -16.46 9.77 -9.21
C ASN A 53 -16.93 8.74 -8.18
N CYS A 54 -17.06 7.49 -8.62
CA CYS A 54 -17.53 6.39 -7.78
C CYS A 54 -16.43 6.01 -6.78
N SER A 55 -16.81 5.58 -5.58
CA SER A 55 -15.84 5.33 -4.51
C SER A 55 -16.16 4.06 -3.72
N ALA A 56 -15.14 3.42 -3.19
CA ALA A 56 -15.24 2.38 -2.19
C ALA A 56 -14.12 2.49 -1.16
N TYR A 57 -14.36 2.09 0.08
CA TYR A 57 -13.30 2.00 1.09
C TYR A 57 -13.60 0.97 2.16
N THR A 58 -12.52 0.49 2.77
CA THR A 58 -12.53 -0.38 3.95
C THR A 58 -11.60 0.21 5.00
N VAL A 59 -12.06 0.31 6.25
CA VAL A 59 -11.24 0.80 7.37
C VAL A 59 -11.37 -0.16 8.56
N GLY A 60 -10.25 -0.42 9.21
CA GLY A 60 -10.11 -1.30 10.35
C GLY A 60 -9.50 -2.67 10.00
N PRO A 61 -8.87 -3.33 10.99
CA PRO A 61 -8.21 -4.62 10.82
C PRO A 61 -9.17 -5.73 10.38
N GLU A 62 -10.47 -5.59 10.66
CA GLU A 62 -11.51 -6.53 10.21
C GLU A 62 -12.43 -5.93 9.14
N MET A 63 -12.01 -4.83 8.50
CA MET A 63 -12.88 -4.04 7.62
C MET A 63 -14.16 -3.62 8.35
N ASN A 64 -14.03 -3.11 9.58
CA ASN A 64 -15.14 -2.72 10.45
C ASN A 64 -16.05 -1.66 9.82
N ILE A 65 -15.47 -0.78 8.99
CA ILE A 65 -16.19 0.20 8.20
C ILE A 65 -16.01 -0.17 6.72
N GLN A 66 -17.12 -0.30 6.01
CA GLN A 66 -17.17 -0.60 4.58
C GLN A 66 -18.19 0.33 3.93
N LYS A 67 -17.77 1.05 2.90
CA LYS A 67 -18.67 1.95 2.17
C LYS A 67 -18.39 1.88 0.67
N ALA A 68 -19.47 2.07 -0.07
CA ALA A 68 -19.50 2.10 -1.52
C ALA A 68 -20.47 3.20 -1.96
N ASN A 69 -20.13 3.90 -3.04
CA ASN A 69 -20.96 4.94 -3.64
C ASN A 69 -20.84 4.89 -5.16
N ASP A 70 -21.98 4.80 -5.84
CA ASP A 70 -22.07 4.76 -7.31
C ASP A 70 -22.01 6.15 -7.96
N ASP A 71 -22.09 7.25 -7.19
CA ASP A 71 -21.96 8.64 -7.68
C ASP A 71 -22.79 8.97 -8.93
N GLY A 72 -24.02 8.44 -9.00
CA GLY A 72 -24.94 8.66 -10.12
C GLY A 72 -24.87 7.63 -11.25
N GLU A 73 -23.94 6.67 -11.20
CA GLU A 73 -24.03 5.45 -12.01
C GLU A 73 -25.29 4.66 -11.61
N PRO A 74 -25.79 3.76 -12.48
CA PRO A 74 -26.87 2.85 -12.12
C PRO A 74 -26.55 2.09 -10.82
N SER A 75 -27.52 2.02 -9.92
CA SER A 75 -27.35 1.45 -8.59
C SER A 75 -26.71 0.05 -8.63
N GLY A 76 -25.65 -0.13 -7.85
CA GLY A 76 -24.92 -1.38 -7.71
C GLY A 76 -23.98 -1.71 -8.87
N THR A 77 -23.73 -0.78 -9.79
CA THR A 77 -22.87 -1.05 -10.96
C THR A 77 -21.44 -0.51 -10.86
N ALA A 78 -21.11 0.27 -9.83
CA ALA A 78 -19.78 0.84 -9.64
C ALA A 78 -19.21 0.60 -8.23
N GLY A 79 -19.73 1.30 -7.21
CA GLY A 79 -19.18 1.30 -5.86
C GLY A 79 -19.19 -0.08 -5.21
N ILE A 80 -20.28 -0.85 -5.34
CA ILE A 80 -20.36 -2.20 -4.78
C ILE A 80 -19.36 -3.15 -5.48
N PRO A 81 -19.31 -3.23 -6.82
CA PRO A 81 -18.27 -3.98 -7.53
C PRO A 81 -16.82 -3.61 -7.15
N MET A 82 -16.54 -2.34 -6.84
CA MET A 82 -15.24 -1.89 -6.35
C MET A 82 -14.95 -2.43 -4.95
N LEU A 83 -15.91 -2.31 -4.03
CA LEU A 83 -15.79 -2.80 -2.66
C LEU A 83 -15.59 -4.32 -2.59
N GLU A 84 -16.27 -5.08 -3.44
CA GLU A 84 -16.11 -6.54 -3.49
C GLU A 84 -14.71 -6.96 -3.93
N ILE A 85 -14.00 -6.17 -4.74
CA ILE A 85 -12.59 -6.44 -5.07
C ILE A 85 -11.70 -6.25 -3.83
N LEU A 86 -11.88 -5.14 -3.10
CA LEU A 86 -11.13 -4.90 -1.85
C LEU A 86 -11.33 -6.05 -0.86
N LYS A 87 -12.58 -6.48 -0.67
CA LYS A 87 -12.92 -7.60 0.22
C LYS A 87 -12.33 -8.92 -0.24
N LYS A 88 -12.47 -9.25 -1.53
CA LYS A 88 -11.97 -10.52 -2.09
C LYS A 88 -10.45 -10.62 -2.01
N GLN A 89 -9.74 -9.51 -2.17
CA GLN A 89 -8.28 -9.46 -2.05
C GLN A 89 -7.81 -9.12 -0.62
N GLU A 90 -8.74 -9.06 0.34
CA GLU A 90 -8.46 -8.74 1.75
C GLU A 90 -7.60 -7.47 1.90
N ILE A 91 -7.90 -6.42 1.12
CA ILE A 91 -7.18 -5.14 1.20
C ILE A 91 -7.87 -4.27 2.24
N HIS A 92 -7.19 -4.00 3.34
CA HIS A 92 -7.66 -3.22 4.47
C HIS A 92 -7.15 -1.78 4.41
N ASN A 93 -7.79 -0.90 5.18
CA ASN A 93 -7.33 0.48 5.42
C ASN A 93 -7.02 1.21 4.11
N VAL A 94 -7.95 1.17 3.16
CA VAL A 94 -7.76 1.69 1.81
C VAL A 94 -9.03 2.38 1.33
N CYS A 95 -8.84 3.45 0.58
CA CYS A 95 -9.90 4.10 -0.17
C CYS A 95 -9.52 4.12 -1.66
N VAL A 96 -10.51 3.81 -2.50
CA VAL A 96 -10.39 3.87 -3.96
C VAL A 96 -11.50 4.73 -4.54
N VAL A 97 -11.14 5.61 -5.47
CA VAL A 97 -12.04 6.44 -6.26
C VAL A 97 -11.78 6.16 -7.73
N VAL A 98 -12.81 5.78 -8.48
CA VAL A 98 -12.73 5.59 -9.92
C VAL A 98 -13.48 6.73 -10.61
N THR A 99 -12.71 7.63 -11.20
CA THR A 99 -13.21 8.75 -12.00
C THR A 99 -13.51 8.26 -13.41
N ARG A 100 -14.74 8.47 -13.87
CA ARG A 100 -15.18 8.11 -15.22
C ARG A 100 -15.45 9.35 -16.06
N TYR A 101 -14.86 9.38 -17.25
CA TYR A 101 -15.26 10.28 -18.33
C TYR A 101 -15.98 9.47 -19.42
N PHE A 102 -17.26 9.78 -19.66
CA PHE A 102 -18.08 9.07 -20.64
C PHE A 102 -17.61 9.31 -22.08
N GLY A 103 -17.36 8.22 -22.81
CA GLY A 103 -16.84 8.26 -24.18
C GLY A 103 -17.87 8.18 -25.30
N GLY A 104 -19.16 8.33 -25.00
CA GLY A 104 -20.25 8.26 -25.99
C GLY A 104 -20.80 6.85 -26.26
N ILE A 105 -20.16 5.80 -25.75
CA ILE A 105 -20.62 4.40 -25.92
C ILE A 105 -21.10 3.84 -24.58
N LYS A 106 -22.37 3.43 -24.52
CA LYS A 106 -22.96 2.81 -23.32
C LYS A 106 -22.43 1.40 -23.12
N LEU A 107 -21.97 1.09 -21.91
CA LEU A 107 -21.41 -0.21 -21.53
C LEU A 107 -22.48 -1.22 -21.06
N GLY A 108 -23.67 -0.74 -20.70
CA GLY A 108 -24.69 -1.53 -19.98
C GLY A 108 -24.23 -1.90 -18.56
N ALA A 109 -25.15 -2.43 -17.74
CA ALA A 109 -24.86 -2.72 -16.33
C ALA A 109 -23.68 -3.69 -16.15
N GLY A 110 -23.66 -4.80 -16.89
CA GLY A 110 -22.57 -5.77 -16.82
C GLY A 110 -21.22 -5.22 -17.30
N GLY A 111 -21.22 -4.28 -18.26
CA GLY A 111 -20.00 -3.63 -18.72
C GLY A 111 -19.44 -2.65 -17.69
N LEU A 112 -20.31 -1.91 -17.00
CA LEU A 112 -19.90 -1.01 -15.90
C LEU A 112 -19.30 -1.81 -14.74
N ILE A 113 -19.99 -2.87 -14.29
CA ILE A 113 -19.50 -3.75 -13.23
C ILE A 113 -18.08 -4.24 -13.54
N ARG A 114 -17.85 -4.73 -14.76
CA ARG A 114 -16.52 -5.19 -15.20
C ARG A 114 -15.49 -4.06 -15.27
N ALA A 115 -15.88 -2.88 -15.75
CA ALA A 115 -14.98 -1.73 -15.85
C ALA A 115 -14.50 -1.25 -14.46
N TYR A 116 -15.43 -1.07 -13.52
CA TYR A 116 -15.12 -0.61 -12.17
C TYR A 116 -14.35 -1.65 -11.36
N SER A 117 -14.78 -2.91 -11.36
CA SER A 117 -14.01 -3.98 -10.70
C SER A 117 -12.62 -4.19 -11.32
N GLY A 118 -12.53 -4.08 -12.65
CA GLY A 118 -11.26 -4.18 -13.38
C GLY A 118 -10.31 -3.06 -12.96
N ALA A 119 -10.75 -1.81 -12.99
CA ALA A 119 -9.93 -0.67 -12.61
C ALA A 119 -9.36 -0.77 -11.19
N VAL A 120 -10.13 -1.28 -10.22
CA VAL A 120 -9.65 -1.51 -8.85
C VAL A 120 -8.64 -2.67 -8.79
N ARG A 121 -8.91 -3.77 -9.50
CA ARG A 121 -7.96 -4.90 -9.55
C ARG A 121 -6.63 -4.48 -10.15
N ASP A 122 -6.69 -3.76 -11.26
CA ASP A 122 -5.52 -3.36 -12.03
C ASP A 122 -4.67 -2.36 -11.21
N VAL A 123 -5.27 -1.41 -10.49
CA VAL A 123 -4.51 -0.46 -9.68
C VAL A 123 -3.83 -1.12 -8.48
N ILE A 124 -4.48 -2.13 -7.87
CA ILE A 124 -3.88 -2.92 -6.78
C ILE A 124 -2.74 -3.78 -7.32
N TYR A 125 -2.90 -4.37 -8.50
CA TYR A 125 -1.86 -5.14 -9.16
C TYR A 125 -0.63 -4.29 -9.46
N ASP A 126 -0.85 -3.08 -10.00
CA ASP A 126 0.22 -2.17 -10.41
C ASP A 126 1.01 -1.60 -9.23
N ILE A 127 0.34 -1.25 -8.12
CA ILE A 127 1.02 -0.73 -6.91
C ILE A 127 1.61 -1.83 -6.03
N GLY A 128 1.15 -3.07 -6.19
CA GLY A 128 1.51 -4.17 -5.32
C GLY A 128 0.85 -4.14 -3.94
N ARG A 129 0.93 -5.26 -3.23
CA ARG A 129 0.36 -5.45 -1.90
C ARG A 129 1.47 -5.50 -0.84
N VAL A 130 1.12 -5.04 0.35
CA VAL A 130 2.00 -5.11 1.53
C VAL A 130 1.25 -5.72 2.70
N GLU A 131 1.97 -6.44 3.54
CA GLU A 131 1.50 -6.90 4.84
C GLU A 131 2.04 -5.97 5.92
N LEU A 132 1.16 -5.47 6.80
CA LEU A 132 1.60 -4.75 7.99
C LEU A 132 2.08 -5.73 9.05
N ARG A 133 3.35 -5.64 9.42
CA ARG A 133 3.98 -6.46 10.46
C ARG A 133 4.50 -5.59 11.59
N GLU A 134 4.45 -6.12 12.81
CA GLU A 134 5.14 -5.51 13.94
C GLU A 134 6.65 -5.54 13.68
N ALA A 135 7.25 -4.37 13.57
CA ALA A 135 8.66 -4.20 13.28
C ALA A 135 9.30 -3.20 14.24
N ILE A 136 10.59 -3.41 14.49
CA ILE A 136 11.46 -2.55 15.28
C ILE A 136 12.38 -1.86 14.28
N PRO A 137 12.13 -0.58 13.95
CA PRO A 137 13.07 0.19 13.16
C PRO A 137 14.37 0.36 13.94
N VAL A 138 15.50 0.13 13.28
CA VAL A 138 16.83 0.32 13.85
C VAL A 138 17.69 1.20 12.94
N THR A 139 18.64 1.89 13.55
CA THR A 139 19.75 2.54 12.86
C THR A 139 21.04 1.87 13.31
N VAL A 140 21.75 1.24 12.37
CA VAL A 140 23.07 0.64 12.59
C VAL A 140 24.12 1.57 12.01
N THR A 141 25.09 1.99 12.82
CA THR A 141 26.20 2.84 12.36
C THR A 141 27.52 2.06 12.42
N LEU A 142 28.20 2.00 11.29
CA LEU A 142 29.43 1.24 11.08
C LEU A 142 30.58 2.14 10.59
N ASP A 143 31.80 1.70 10.85
CA ASP A 143 32.99 2.27 10.21
C ASP A 143 33.09 1.83 8.74
N TYR A 144 33.73 2.64 7.90
CA TYR A 144 33.79 2.44 6.45
C TYR A 144 34.44 1.12 6.00
N ASP A 145 35.30 0.52 6.83
CA ASP A 145 35.97 -0.75 6.53
C ASP A 145 35.03 -1.97 6.64
N GLN A 146 33.90 -1.82 7.33
CA GLN A 146 32.91 -2.89 7.53
C GLN A 146 31.75 -2.86 6.51
N THR A 147 31.56 -1.74 5.82
CA THR A 147 30.37 -1.46 4.99
C THR A 147 30.17 -2.46 3.86
N GLY A 148 31.21 -2.73 3.07
CA GLY A 148 31.09 -3.59 1.89
C GLY A 148 30.67 -5.02 2.25
N LYS A 149 31.19 -5.58 3.35
CA LYS A 149 30.78 -6.91 3.84
C LYS A 149 29.36 -6.87 4.40
N PHE A 150 29.02 -5.82 5.13
CA PHE A 150 27.68 -5.64 5.69
C PHE A 150 26.62 -5.53 4.61
N GLU A 151 26.79 -4.66 3.63
CA GLU A 151 25.87 -4.47 2.50
C GLU A 151 25.69 -5.77 1.70
N TYR A 152 26.80 -6.48 1.41
CA TYR A 152 26.76 -7.76 0.69
C TYR A 152 25.95 -8.83 1.44
N GLU A 153 26.19 -8.99 2.75
CA GLU A 153 25.48 -9.98 3.56
C GLU A 153 24.03 -9.57 3.80
N LEU A 154 23.76 -8.28 4.04
CA LEU A 154 22.40 -7.73 4.25
C LEU A 154 21.52 -7.99 3.03
N ALA A 155 22.05 -7.87 1.81
CA ALA A 155 21.33 -8.15 0.56
C ALA A 155 20.85 -9.61 0.44
N SER A 156 21.40 -10.54 1.23
CA SER A 156 20.98 -11.94 1.29
C SER A 156 19.99 -12.26 2.41
N THR A 157 19.56 -11.25 3.17
CA THR A 157 18.63 -11.39 4.29
C THR A 157 17.23 -10.87 3.95
N THR A 158 16.28 -11.11 4.87
CA THR A 158 14.92 -10.56 4.83
C THR A 158 14.82 -9.18 5.49
N PHE A 159 15.91 -8.65 6.03
CA PHE A 159 15.92 -7.36 6.72
C PHE A 159 15.77 -6.21 5.72
N LEU A 160 14.77 -5.35 5.93
CA LEU A 160 14.42 -4.32 4.98
C LEU A 160 15.27 -3.07 5.18
N LEU A 161 16.26 -2.85 4.31
CA LEU A 161 17.00 -1.59 4.26
C LEU A 161 16.10 -0.46 3.73
N ARG A 162 15.83 0.55 4.56
CA ARG A 162 15.06 1.73 4.17
C ARG A 162 15.94 2.81 3.54
N GLU A 163 16.95 3.23 4.27
CA GLU A 163 17.82 4.35 3.89
C GLU A 163 19.24 4.13 4.39
N GLN A 164 20.19 4.77 3.72
CA GLN A 164 21.60 4.75 4.06
C GLN A 164 22.17 6.17 4.02
N PHE A 165 23.01 6.50 4.99
CA PHE A 165 23.63 7.81 5.14
C PHE A 165 25.14 7.66 5.22
N TYR A 166 25.87 8.42 4.40
CA TYR A 166 27.33 8.44 4.38
C TYR A 166 27.81 9.77 4.97
N THR A 167 28.35 9.73 6.18
CA THR A 167 28.97 10.87 6.87
C THR A 167 30.42 10.53 7.24
N ASP A 168 30.86 10.88 8.45
CA ASP A 168 32.07 10.37 9.10
C ASP A 168 32.01 8.85 9.36
N LYS A 169 30.81 8.29 9.50
CA LYS A 169 30.49 6.86 9.51
C LYS A 169 29.36 6.57 8.54
N VAL A 170 29.03 5.29 8.34
CA VAL A 170 27.89 4.89 7.51
C VAL A 170 26.77 4.38 8.40
N SER A 171 25.59 4.99 8.27
CA SER A 171 24.39 4.61 9.02
C SER A 171 23.35 3.98 8.11
N TYR A 172 22.79 2.86 8.54
CA TYR A 172 21.77 2.09 7.82
C TYR A 172 20.49 2.07 8.64
N GLN A 173 19.40 2.57 8.07
CA GLN A 173 18.07 2.44 8.65
C GLN A 173 17.43 1.15 8.14
N ILE A 174 17.13 0.23 9.06
CA ILE A 174 16.64 -1.10 8.73
C ILE A 174 15.37 -1.37 9.53
N ASP A 175 14.35 -1.91 8.87
CA ASP A 175 13.15 -2.39 9.53
C ASP A 175 13.26 -3.90 9.76
N VAL A 176 13.26 -4.27 11.04
CA VAL A 176 13.42 -5.67 11.47
C VAL A 176 12.08 -6.14 12.00
N VAL A 177 11.53 -7.23 11.45
CA VAL A 177 10.31 -7.83 11.99
C VAL A 177 10.59 -8.25 13.44
N LYS A 178 9.67 -7.94 14.36
CA LYS A 178 9.85 -8.11 15.81
C LYS A 178 10.35 -9.50 16.21
N ASN A 179 9.85 -10.55 15.56
CA ASN A 179 10.23 -11.95 15.82
C ASN A 179 11.59 -12.35 15.22
N GLU A 180 12.18 -11.53 14.35
CA GLU A 180 13.50 -11.71 13.76
C GLU A 180 14.57 -10.84 14.45
N TYR A 181 14.21 -10.07 15.47
CA TYR A 181 15.12 -9.12 16.11
C TYR A 181 16.36 -9.78 16.71
N ASP A 182 16.20 -10.90 17.42
CA ASP A 182 17.34 -11.62 18.00
C ASP A 182 18.28 -12.16 16.90
N ALA A 183 17.70 -12.68 15.81
CA ALA A 183 18.48 -13.14 14.65
C ALA A 183 19.22 -11.99 13.94
N PHE A 184 18.63 -10.79 13.93
CA PHE A 184 19.28 -9.58 13.44
C PHE A 184 20.48 -9.16 14.30
N ILE A 185 20.35 -9.24 15.64
CA ILE A 185 21.47 -8.97 16.55
C ILE A 185 22.59 -9.99 16.35
N ASP A 186 22.26 -11.28 16.21
CA ASP A 186 23.24 -12.33 15.91
C ASP A 186 23.94 -12.09 14.55
N PHE A 187 23.17 -11.67 13.55
CA PHE A 187 23.70 -11.25 12.25
C PHE A 187 24.69 -10.09 12.39
N LEU A 188 24.32 -9.01 13.10
CA LEU A 188 25.21 -7.88 13.33
C LEU A 188 26.52 -8.31 13.99
N ASN A 189 26.43 -9.04 15.11
CA ASN A 189 27.60 -9.51 15.84
C ASN A 189 28.52 -10.38 14.97
N ARG A 190 27.96 -11.27 14.14
CA ARG A 190 28.73 -12.12 13.23
C ARG A 190 29.49 -11.31 12.17
N ILE A 191 28.87 -10.28 11.61
CA ILE A 191 29.45 -9.52 10.49
C ILE A 191 30.48 -8.49 10.97
N THR A 192 30.18 -7.82 12.08
CA THR A 192 30.95 -6.66 12.58
C THR A 192 31.87 -7.02 13.76
N SER A 193 31.79 -8.26 14.25
CA SER A 193 32.47 -8.70 15.49
C SER A 193 32.10 -7.83 16.71
N GLY A 194 30.87 -7.31 16.74
CA GLY A 194 30.37 -6.46 17.82
C GLY A 194 30.76 -4.98 17.70
N ASN A 195 31.50 -4.58 16.65
CA ASN A 195 31.90 -3.19 16.44
C ASN A 195 30.84 -2.46 15.61
N TYR A 196 29.80 -1.96 16.28
CA TYR A 196 28.74 -1.14 15.69
C TYR A 196 28.08 -0.28 16.76
N ASP A 197 27.46 0.83 16.35
CA ASP A 197 26.49 1.55 17.17
C ASP A 197 25.07 1.19 16.69
N LEU A 198 24.16 0.93 17.64
CA LEU A 198 22.78 0.53 17.35
C LEU A 198 21.82 1.42 18.12
N LYS A 199 20.94 2.08 17.37
CA LYS A 199 19.80 2.80 17.92
C LYS A 199 18.52 2.10 17.49
N GLN A 200 17.72 1.66 18.45
CA GLN A 200 16.39 1.11 18.21
C GLN A 200 15.31 2.18 18.41
N GLU A 201 14.25 2.10 17.62
CA GLU A 201 13.02 2.86 17.81
C GLU A 201 11.92 1.99 18.44
N ASP A 202 10.81 2.64 18.83
CA ASP A 202 9.63 1.94 19.32
C ASP A 202 9.01 1.02 18.26
N LEU A 203 8.37 -0.03 18.74
CA LEU A 203 7.63 -0.99 17.92
C LEU A 203 6.53 -0.29 17.10
N LYS A 204 6.49 -0.55 15.80
CA LYS A 204 5.50 0.03 14.87
C LYS A 204 4.99 -1.03 13.89
N LEU A 205 3.80 -0.83 13.34
CA LEU A 205 3.29 -1.61 12.22
C LEU A 205 3.85 -1.01 10.92
N LEU A 206 4.70 -1.75 10.22
CA LEU A 206 5.35 -1.30 8.98
C LEU A 206 4.96 -2.21 7.80
N PRO A 207 4.87 -1.65 6.58
CA PRO A 207 4.51 -2.39 5.39
C PRO A 207 5.70 -3.20 4.85
N PHE A 208 5.51 -4.50 4.70
CA PHE A 208 6.46 -5.40 4.03
C PHE A 208 5.83 -5.91 2.74
N ASP A 209 6.57 -5.82 1.64
CA ASP A 209 6.08 -6.22 0.32
C ASP A 209 5.74 -7.73 0.31
N ILE A 210 4.60 -8.08 -0.31
CA ILE A 210 4.17 -9.46 -0.51
C ILE A 210 3.89 -9.71 -2.00
N GLU A 211 3.91 -10.98 -2.41
CA GLU A 211 3.58 -11.34 -3.78
C GLU A 211 2.16 -10.88 -4.16
N THR A 212 2.09 -10.22 -5.32
CA THR A 212 0.84 -9.73 -5.88
C THR A 212 0.42 -10.70 -6.99
N ASN A 213 -0.40 -11.68 -6.60
CA ASN A 213 -0.96 -12.71 -7.50
C ASN A 213 -2.24 -12.24 -8.20
#